data_AF-A0A550GLA2-F1
#
_entry.id   AF-A0A550GLA2-F1
#
_cell.length_a   1.000
_cell.length_b   1.000
_cell.length_c   1.000
_cell.angle_alpha   90.00
_cell.angle_beta   90.00
_cell.angle_gamma   90.00
#
_symmetry.space_group_name_H-M   'P 1'
#
loop_
_entity.id
_entity.type
_entity.pdbx_description
1 polymer ?
#
loop_
_entity_poly.entity_id
_entity_poly.type
_entity_poly.pdbx_seq_one_letter_code
_entity_poly.pdbx_strand_id
1 'polypeptide(L)'
;GHGEAKLLPIQYDDIVLPSVYVQTDYPALSTLASQFAGWQIKAPGFSAIGSGPARALALKPKKLYEKLGYKDEADTATLVLETDKKPPEEAIYQIAEKCGVSTENLFLVVFSTSSLTGSTQVSGRIVETGLHKLERLGLNPLAVKHAWGYAPIIPLHPRSGEAMGRTNDAILYGGNANYIVSHDDDEKLEEIVKQAPSTSSKMMQEARELAQKNPRFLEIFKEAGFDFYKIDPNIFAPAIVSINNLKTGKTFRAGNFDIPVMKESLGL
;
A
#
# COMPACT_ATOMS: atom_id res chain seq x y z
N GLY A 1 3.67 -9.39 -12.07
CA GLY A 1 4.63 -8.93 -13.10
C GLY A 1 6.03 -9.09 -12.58
N HIS A 2 6.53 -8.10 -11.82
CA HIS A 2 7.89 -8.10 -11.24
C HIS A 2 7.93 -8.51 -9.76
N GLY A 3 7.11 -9.48 -9.36
CA GLY A 3 7.03 -9.94 -7.99
C GLY A 3 6.16 -11.20 -7.88
N GLU A 4 6.30 -11.88 -6.77
CA GLU A 4 5.55 -13.09 -6.43
C GLU A 4 4.60 -12.79 -5.26
N ALA A 5 3.39 -13.36 -5.31
CA ALA A 5 2.43 -13.32 -4.22
C ALA A 5 1.99 -14.74 -3.88
N LYS A 6 1.97 -15.08 -2.58
CA LYS A 6 1.57 -16.39 -2.06
C LYS A 6 0.57 -16.21 -0.93
N LEU A 7 -0.37 -17.15 -0.82
CA LEU A 7 -1.25 -17.27 0.33
C LEU A 7 -0.66 -18.28 1.30
N LEU A 8 -0.53 -17.89 2.56
CA LEU A 8 -0.14 -18.82 3.63
C LEU A 8 -0.80 -18.43 4.96
N PRO A 9 -1.06 -19.40 5.84
CA PRO A 9 -1.48 -19.10 7.20
C PRO A 9 -0.32 -18.46 7.97
N ILE A 10 -0.60 -17.39 8.71
CA ILE A 10 0.34 -16.76 9.64
C ILE A 10 -0.30 -16.70 11.02
N GLN A 11 0.47 -17.06 12.04
CA GLN A 11 0.08 -16.94 13.43
C GLN A 11 0.31 -15.52 13.95
N TYR A 12 -0.74 -14.93 14.49
CA TYR A 12 -0.78 -13.63 15.14
C TYR A 12 -1.21 -13.85 16.59
N ASP A 13 -0.23 -14.12 17.47
CA ASP A 13 -0.47 -14.54 18.86
C ASP A 13 -1.27 -15.86 18.93
N ASP A 14 -2.51 -15.81 19.43
CA ASP A 14 -3.44 -16.95 19.57
C ASP A 14 -4.38 -17.14 18.37
N ILE A 15 -4.35 -16.25 17.36
CA ILE A 15 -5.16 -16.37 16.15
C ILE A 15 -4.30 -16.71 14.93
N VAL A 16 -4.84 -17.53 14.01
CA VAL A 16 -4.22 -17.82 12.72
C VAL A 16 -5.08 -17.21 11.63
N LEU A 17 -4.48 -16.37 10.79
CA LEU A 17 -5.16 -15.71 9.68
C LEU A 17 -4.53 -16.14 8.35
N PRO A 18 -5.32 -16.28 7.27
CA PRO A 18 -4.76 -16.33 5.93
C PRO A 18 -4.05 -14.99 5.66
N SER A 19 -2.83 -15.04 5.15
CA SER A 19 -2.04 -13.85 4.84
C SER A 19 -1.55 -13.90 3.40
N VAL A 20 -1.39 -12.73 2.79
CA VAL A 20 -0.64 -12.58 1.55
C VAL A 20 0.80 -12.31 1.90
N TYR A 21 1.70 -13.17 1.44
CA TYR A 21 3.13 -12.89 1.35
C TYR A 21 3.44 -12.35 -0.04
N VAL A 22 4.24 -11.30 -0.12
CA VAL A 22 4.72 -10.72 -1.37
C VAL A 22 6.24 -10.60 -1.35
N GLN A 23 6.89 -10.80 -2.50
CA GLN A 23 8.32 -10.55 -2.67
C GLN A 23 8.65 -10.01 -4.06
N THR A 24 9.72 -9.23 -4.17
CA THR A 24 10.17 -8.59 -5.41
C THR A 24 11.65 -8.21 -5.37
N ASP A 25 12.34 -8.43 -6.49
CA ASP A 25 13.71 -7.95 -6.75
C ASP A 25 13.73 -6.64 -7.57
N TYR A 26 12.54 -6.05 -7.79
CA TYR A 26 12.38 -4.75 -8.45
C TYR A 26 11.48 -3.83 -7.62
N PRO A 27 11.83 -3.52 -6.35
CA PRO A 27 10.87 -2.93 -5.42
C PRO A 27 10.27 -1.61 -5.91
N ALA A 28 11.10 -0.68 -6.38
CA ALA A 28 10.63 0.62 -6.87
C ALA A 28 9.71 0.51 -8.10
N LEU A 29 9.98 -0.43 -9.02
CA LEU A 29 9.17 -0.62 -10.23
C LEU A 29 7.87 -1.36 -9.93
N SER A 30 7.94 -2.48 -9.22
CA SER A 30 6.77 -3.30 -8.93
C SER A 30 5.79 -2.59 -8.00
N THR A 31 6.29 -1.81 -7.04
CA THR A 31 5.45 -1.09 -6.08
C THR A 31 5.11 0.33 -6.55
N LEU A 32 6.04 1.28 -6.52
CA LEU A 32 5.74 2.69 -6.75
C LEU A 32 5.36 2.99 -8.21
N ALA A 33 6.08 2.43 -9.18
CA ALA A 33 5.80 2.64 -10.61
C ALA A 33 4.57 1.85 -11.12
N SER A 34 4.06 0.88 -10.36
CA SER A 34 2.94 0.04 -10.77
C SER A 34 1.87 -0.07 -9.68
N GLN A 35 2.11 -0.85 -8.62
CA GLN A 35 1.12 -1.14 -7.58
C GLN A 35 0.53 0.10 -6.89
N PHE A 36 1.29 1.17 -6.66
CA PHE A 36 0.83 2.36 -5.95
C PHE A 36 -0.47 2.92 -6.54
N ALA A 37 -1.44 3.20 -5.67
CA ALA A 37 -2.78 3.69 -6.04
C ALA A 37 -2.77 5.20 -6.33
N GLY A 38 -1.93 5.62 -7.28
CA GLY A 38 -1.58 7.01 -7.52
C GLY A 38 -2.35 7.71 -8.65
N TRP A 39 -3.34 7.06 -9.27
CA TRP A 39 -4.09 7.63 -10.39
C TRP A 39 -5.59 7.74 -10.08
N GLN A 40 -6.06 8.94 -9.77
CA GLN A 40 -7.49 9.20 -9.63
C GLN A 40 -8.18 9.28 -11.00
N ILE A 41 -9.17 8.42 -11.23
CA ILE A 41 -10.01 8.42 -12.44
C ILE A 41 -11.31 9.14 -12.12
N LYS A 42 -11.70 10.12 -12.95
CA LYS A 42 -12.92 10.91 -12.79
C LYS A 42 -13.65 11.02 -14.13
N ALA A 43 -14.92 10.64 -14.12
CA ALA A 43 -15.88 10.86 -15.20
C ALA A 43 -17.24 11.25 -14.59
N PRO A 44 -18.20 11.79 -15.36
CA PRO A 44 -19.53 12.13 -14.83
C PRO A 44 -20.17 10.95 -14.07
N GLY A 45 -20.44 11.13 -12.78
CA GLY A 45 -21.05 10.09 -11.92
C GLY A 45 -20.14 8.92 -11.53
N PHE A 46 -18.84 8.96 -11.89
CA PHE A 46 -17.88 7.89 -11.66
C PHE A 46 -16.55 8.42 -11.08
N SER A 47 -16.08 7.77 -10.02
CA SER A 47 -14.76 7.99 -9.44
C SER A 47 -14.18 6.65 -9.03
N ALA A 48 -12.90 6.44 -9.33
CA ALA A 48 -12.15 5.25 -8.91
C ALA A 48 -10.69 5.63 -8.68
N ILE A 49 -10.00 4.82 -7.88
CA ILE A 49 -8.54 4.93 -7.73
C ILE A 49 -7.91 3.81 -8.55
N GLY A 50 -7.02 4.22 -9.45
CA GLY A 50 -6.26 3.36 -10.35
C GLY A 50 -4.89 3.02 -9.80
N SER A 51 -4.55 1.73 -9.88
CA SER A 51 -3.23 1.15 -9.63
C SER A 51 -2.83 0.25 -10.78
N GLY A 52 -1.56 -0.12 -10.88
CA GLY A 52 -1.05 -1.04 -11.89
C GLY A 52 -0.24 -0.38 -13.01
N PRO A 53 0.25 -1.19 -13.95
CA PRO A 53 1.32 -0.81 -14.89
C PRO A 53 0.91 0.29 -15.88
N ALA A 54 -0.37 0.43 -16.22
CA ALA A 54 -0.86 1.53 -17.06
C ALA A 54 -0.48 2.92 -16.53
N ARG A 55 -0.26 3.07 -15.21
CA ARG A 55 0.21 4.32 -14.62
C ARG A 55 1.58 4.74 -15.16
N ALA A 56 2.44 3.80 -15.56
CA ALA A 56 3.78 4.07 -16.06
C ALA A 56 3.80 4.50 -17.54
N LEU A 57 2.76 4.18 -18.30
CA LEU A 57 2.49 4.78 -19.60
C LEU A 57 1.95 6.21 -19.44
N ALA A 58 0.93 6.37 -18.59
CA ALA A 58 0.24 7.65 -18.37
C ALA A 58 0.99 8.65 -17.47
N LEU A 59 2.11 8.22 -16.87
CA LEU A 59 2.93 8.99 -15.92
C LEU A 59 2.11 9.58 -14.76
N LYS A 60 1.36 8.74 -14.04
CA LYS A 60 0.47 9.15 -12.93
C LYS A 60 0.94 8.69 -11.53
N PRO A 61 1.41 9.60 -10.65
CA PRO A 61 1.69 11.02 -10.87
C PRO A 61 3.07 11.26 -11.52
N LYS A 62 3.20 12.31 -12.33
CA LYS A 62 4.41 12.58 -13.15
C LYS A 62 5.70 12.68 -12.32
N LYS A 63 5.65 13.39 -11.19
CA LYS A 63 6.79 13.59 -10.28
C LYS A 63 7.39 12.28 -9.78
N LEU A 64 6.56 11.25 -9.58
CA LEU A 64 7.05 9.94 -9.14
C LEU A 64 7.90 9.29 -10.23
N TYR A 65 7.44 9.32 -11.48
CA TYR A 65 8.19 8.76 -12.62
C TYR A 65 9.46 9.53 -12.93
N GLU A 66 9.45 10.86 -12.78
CA GLU A 66 10.65 11.70 -12.86
C GLU A 66 11.68 11.29 -11.78
N LYS A 67 11.24 11.09 -10.53
CA LYS A 67 12.11 10.62 -9.44
C LYS A 67 12.65 9.21 -9.68
N LEU A 68 11.85 8.31 -10.24
CA LEU A 68 12.24 6.93 -10.53
C LEU A 68 13.08 6.81 -11.80
N GLY A 69 13.11 7.84 -12.66
CA GLY A 69 13.75 7.77 -13.97
C GLY A 69 13.13 6.69 -14.87
N TYR A 70 11.84 6.41 -14.70
CA TYR A 70 11.15 5.30 -15.37
C TYR A 70 9.94 5.81 -16.15
N LYS A 71 9.78 5.32 -17.37
CA LYS A 71 8.57 5.42 -18.18
C LYS A 71 8.46 4.10 -18.93
N ASP A 72 7.26 3.55 -18.97
CA ASP A 72 7.03 2.31 -19.71
C ASP A 72 6.82 2.60 -21.21
N GLU A 73 7.11 1.62 -22.04
CA GLU A 73 6.89 1.64 -23.48
C GLU A 73 6.21 0.33 -23.87
N ALA A 74 4.89 0.41 -24.07
CA ALA A 74 4.06 -0.73 -24.43
C ALA A 74 2.88 -0.27 -25.31
N ASP A 75 2.43 -1.20 -26.14
CA ASP A 75 1.27 -1.13 -27.01
C ASP A 75 -0.01 -1.65 -26.33
N THR A 76 0.10 -2.14 -25.08
CA THR A 76 -1.02 -2.56 -24.22
C THR A 76 -0.95 -1.88 -22.85
N ALA A 77 -2.12 -1.67 -22.23
CA ALA A 77 -2.22 -1.07 -20.91
C ALA A 77 -3.07 -1.94 -19.98
N THR A 78 -2.61 -2.19 -18.76
CA THR A 78 -3.41 -2.86 -17.72
C THR A 78 -3.54 -1.95 -16.49
N LEU A 79 -4.78 -1.69 -16.07
CA LEU A 79 -5.08 -0.86 -14.90
C LEU A 79 -6.06 -1.61 -13.97
N VAL A 80 -5.80 -1.52 -12.66
CA VAL A 80 -6.64 -2.07 -11.60
C VAL A 80 -7.40 -0.92 -10.94
N LEU A 81 -8.73 -1.00 -10.94
CA LEU A 81 -9.63 0.03 -10.43
C LEU A 81 -10.34 -0.46 -9.15
N GLU A 82 -10.19 0.31 -8.08
CA GLU A 82 -11.00 0.14 -6.86
C GLU A 82 -12.34 0.86 -7.03
N THR A 83 -13.40 0.11 -7.31
CA THR A 83 -14.75 0.64 -7.48
C THR A 83 -15.81 -0.48 -7.49
N ASP A 84 -17.01 -0.16 -7.00
CA ASP A 84 -18.19 -1.03 -7.08
C ASP A 84 -18.97 -0.87 -8.39
N LYS A 85 -18.56 0.06 -9.26
CA LYS A 85 -19.27 0.41 -10.49
C LYS A 85 -18.47 -0.02 -11.71
N LYS A 86 -19.17 -0.49 -12.74
CA LYS A 86 -18.57 -0.66 -14.06
C LYS A 86 -18.06 0.71 -14.56
N PRO A 87 -16.79 0.83 -15.01
CA PRO A 87 -16.30 2.07 -15.60
C PRO A 87 -17.15 2.48 -16.81
N PRO A 88 -17.63 3.74 -16.89
CA PRO A 88 -18.34 4.22 -18.07
C PRO A 88 -17.37 4.36 -19.25
N GLU A 89 -17.91 4.37 -20.48
CA GLU A 89 -17.10 4.48 -21.71
C GLU A 89 -16.16 5.68 -21.68
N GLU A 90 -16.62 6.84 -21.19
CA GLU A 90 -15.79 8.04 -21.09
C GLU A 90 -14.56 7.85 -20.19
N ALA A 91 -14.68 7.11 -19.08
CA ALA A 91 -13.53 6.77 -18.25
C ALA A 91 -12.58 5.81 -18.97
N ILE A 92 -13.11 4.85 -19.74
CA ILE A 92 -12.32 3.90 -20.52
C ILE A 92 -11.52 4.64 -21.61
N TYR A 93 -12.18 5.51 -22.39
CA TYR A 93 -11.52 6.33 -23.42
C TYR A 93 -10.46 7.24 -22.81
N GLN A 94 -10.74 7.89 -21.68
CA GLN A 94 -9.79 8.73 -20.97
C GLN A 94 -8.55 7.93 -20.53
N ILE A 95 -8.71 6.72 -20.00
CA ILE A 95 -7.59 5.87 -19.59
C ILE A 95 -6.76 5.47 -20.80
N ALA A 96 -7.40 5.00 -21.88
CA ALA A 96 -6.74 4.57 -23.11
C ALA A 96 -5.92 5.71 -23.74
N GLU A 97 -6.54 6.89 -23.90
CA GLU A 97 -5.89 8.11 -24.41
C GLU A 97 -4.67 8.48 -23.58
N LYS A 98 -4.79 8.50 -22.25
CA LYS A 98 -3.69 8.86 -21.36
C LYS A 98 -2.56 7.83 -21.36
N CYS A 99 -2.86 6.57 -21.62
CA CYS A 99 -1.85 5.52 -21.78
C CYS A 99 -1.25 5.47 -23.20
N GLY A 100 -1.84 6.17 -24.18
CA GLY A 100 -1.40 6.13 -25.57
C GLY A 100 -1.69 4.81 -26.29
N VAL A 101 -2.74 4.08 -25.87
CA VAL A 101 -3.15 2.79 -26.47
C VAL A 101 -4.58 2.85 -26.98
N SER A 102 -4.96 1.92 -27.86
CA SER A 102 -6.37 1.73 -28.25
C SER A 102 -7.16 1.09 -27.11
N THR A 103 -8.49 1.24 -27.13
CA THR A 103 -9.37 0.59 -26.14
C THR A 103 -9.36 -0.93 -26.24
N GLU A 104 -9.08 -1.49 -27.42
CA GLU A 104 -8.90 -2.93 -27.64
C GLU A 104 -7.67 -3.49 -26.91
N ASN A 105 -6.66 -2.64 -26.68
CA ASN A 105 -5.43 -2.96 -25.98
C ASN A 105 -5.44 -2.50 -24.51
N LEU A 106 -6.59 -2.05 -23.99
CA LEU A 106 -6.77 -1.63 -22.60
C LEU A 106 -7.48 -2.72 -21.79
N PHE A 107 -6.81 -3.22 -20.76
CA PHE A 107 -7.34 -4.20 -19.82
C PHE A 107 -7.63 -3.54 -18.47
N LEU A 108 -8.88 -3.58 -18.05
CA LEU A 108 -9.32 -3.05 -16.75
C LEU A 108 -9.72 -4.19 -15.82
N VAL A 109 -9.02 -4.31 -14.69
CA VAL A 109 -9.40 -5.20 -13.59
C VAL A 109 -10.15 -4.38 -12.54
N VAL A 110 -11.36 -4.78 -12.18
CA VAL A 110 -12.20 -4.04 -11.23
C VAL A 110 -12.43 -4.88 -9.99
N PHE A 111 -12.36 -4.26 -8.82
CA PHE A 111 -12.65 -4.92 -7.55
C PHE A 111 -13.32 -3.95 -6.56
N SER A 112 -14.10 -4.54 -5.65
CA SER A 112 -14.70 -3.84 -4.52
C SER A 112 -13.85 -3.98 -3.25
N THR A 113 -13.77 -2.94 -2.43
CA THR A 113 -13.14 -2.98 -1.11
C THR A 113 -13.78 -4.03 -0.19
N SER A 114 -15.08 -4.34 -0.35
CA SER A 114 -15.80 -5.33 0.47
C SER A 114 -15.67 -6.77 -0.03
N SER A 115 -14.89 -7.02 -1.08
CA SER A 115 -14.69 -8.34 -1.68
C SER A 115 -13.43 -9.05 -1.19
N LEU A 116 -13.35 -10.38 -1.39
CA LEU A 116 -12.14 -11.15 -1.14
C LEU A 116 -10.94 -10.63 -1.92
N THR A 117 -11.16 -10.25 -3.19
CA THR A 117 -10.12 -9.62 -4.01
C THR A 117 -9.64 -8.32 -3.38
N GLY A 118 -10.55 -7.47 -2.88
CA GLY A 118 -10.21 -6.24 -2.17
C GLY A 118 -9.36 -6.47 -0.92
N SER A 119 -9.82 -7.33 -0.02
CA SER A 119 -9.06 -7.64 1.20
C SER A 119 -7.68 -8.24 0.89
N THR A 120 -7.61 -9.15 -0.09
CA THR A 120 -6.36 -9.78 -0.53
C THR A 120 -5.40 -8.75 -1.12
N GLN A 121 -5.88 -7.93 -2.06
CA GLN A 121 -5.00 -7.02 -2.80
C GLN A 121 -4.51 -5.84 -1.95
N VAL A 122 -5.33 -5.34 -1.00
CA VAL A 122 -4.92 -4.29 -0.08
C VAL A 122 -3.83 -4.83 0.84
N SER A 123 -4.02 -6.03 1.41
CA SER A 123 -2.98 -6.69 2.21
C SER A 123 -1.71 -6.97 1.38
N GLY A 124 -1.86 -7.32 0.11
CA GLY A 124 -0.76 -7.48 -0.84
C GLY A 124 0.05 -6.22 -1.15
N ARG A 125 -0.38 -5.03 -0.69
CA ARG A 125 0.36 -3.77 -0.78
C ARG A 125 1.38 -3.59 0.34
N ILE A 126 1.57 -4.56 1.22
CA ILE A 126 2.42 -4.40 2.41
C ILE A 126 3.85 -3.90 2.12
N VAL A 127 4.46 -4.35 1.02
CA VAL A 127 5.78 -3.85 0.59
C VAL A 127 5.69 -2.48 -0.08
N GLU A 128 4.59 -2.18 -0.77
CA GLU A 128 4.36 -0.86 -1.37
C GLU A 128 4.16 0.22 -0.31
N THR A 129 3.31 -0.02 0.69
CA THR A 129 3.05 0.95 1.76
C THR A 129 4.32 1.29 2.54
N GLY A 130 5.13 0.27 2.86
CA GLY A 130 6.40 0.51 3.53
C GLY A 130 7.43 1.20 2.63
N LEU A 131 7.56 0.83 1.35
CA LEU A 131 8.51 1.52 0.46
C LEU A 131 8.10 2.97 0.20
N HIS A 132 6.80 3.22 0.01
CA HIS A 132 6.27 4.58 -0.14
C HIS A 132 6.52 5.42 1.12
N LYS A 133 6.30 4.85 2.31
CA LYS A 133 6.62 5.51 3.58
C LYS A 133 8.11 5.82 3.72
N LEU A 134 8.99 4.87 3.40
CA LEU A 134 10.45 5.08 3.43
C LEU A 134 10.88 6.18 2.46
N GLU A 135 10.27 6.23 1.27
CA GLU A 135 10.51 7.28 0.27
C GLU A 135 10.14 8.66 0.79
N ARG A 136 8.99 8.79 1.48
CA ARG A 136 8.56 10.05 2.11
C ARG A 136 9.46 10.48 3.26
N LEU A 137 10.10 9.54 3.94
CA LEU A 137 11.10 9.79 4.98
C LEU A 137 12.49 10.12 4.43
N GLY A 138 12.65 10.15 3.09
CA GLY A 138 13.88 10.57 2.42
C GLY A 138 14.76 9.43 1.92
N LEU A 139 14.35 8.16 2.07
CA LEU A 139 15.08 7.06 1.45
C LEU A 139 14.91 7.13 -0.07
N ASN A 140 16.01 7.00 -0.82
CA ASN A 140 15.90 6.82 -2.27
C ASN A 140 15.32 5.42 -2.58
N PRO A 141 14.13 5.29 -3.19
CA PRO A 141 13.54 3.98 -3.47
C PRO A 141 14.38 3.13 -4.43
N LEU A 142 15.23 3.73 -5.27
CA LEU A 142 16.15 3.03 -6.17
C LEU A 142 17.35 2.38 -5.44
N ALA A 143 17.60 2.77 -4.18
CA ALA A 143 18.60 2.15 -3.33
C ALA A 143 18.15 0.77 -2.81
N VAL A 144 16.84 0.49 -2.85
CA VAL A 144 16.25 -0.78 -2.39
C VAL A 144 16.36 -1.84 -3.48
N LYS A 145 17.04 -2.94 -3.18
CA LYS A 145 17.38 -4.02 -4.13
C LYS A 145 16.40 -5.18 -4.08
N HIS A 146 15.99 -5.56 -2.88
CA HIS A 146 15.04 -6.64 -2.66
C HIS A 146 14.05 -6.22 -1.59
N ALA A 147 12.82 -6.71 -1.69
CA ALA A 147 11.82 -6.47 -0.67
C ALA A 147 10.85 -7.64 -0.58
N TRP A 148 10.42 -7.93 0.64
CA TRP A 148 9.37 -8.91 0.90
C TRP A 148 8.59 -8.52 2.15
N GLY A 149 7.37 -9.04 2.26
CA GLY A 149 6.53 -8.77 3.41
C GLY A 149 5.28 -9.63 3.40
N TYR A 150 4.54 -9.55 4.49
CA TYR A 150 3.25 -10.20 4.60
C TYR A 150 2.28 -9.37 5.43
N ALA A 151 0.99 -9.49 5.11
CA ALA A 151 -0.10 -8.92 5.88
C ALA A 151 -1.31 -9.86 5.88
N PRO A 152 -2.13 -9.85 6.95
CA PRO A 152 -3.28 -10.73 7.06
C PRO A 152 -4.40 -10.29 6.12
N ILE A 153 -5.05 -11.25 5.48
CA ILE A 153 -6.31 -11.02 4.75
C ILE A 153 -7.42 -10.98 5.79
N ILE A 154 -7.86 -9.77 6.11
CA ILE A 154 -8.91 -9.57 7.10
C ILE A 154 -10.27 -10.04 6.54
N PRO A 155 -11.08 -10.80 7.30
CA PRO A 155 -12.46 -11.17 6.99
C PRO A 155 -13.30 -10.05 6.42
N LEU A 156 -14.10 -10.41 5.43
CA LEU A 156 -14.96 -9.51 4.69
C LEU A 156 -16.00 -8.87 5.58
N HIS A 157 -16.37 -7.64 5.24
CA HIS A 157 -17.43 -6.93 5.91
C HIS A 157 -18.36 -6.30 4.86
N PRO A 158 -19.70 -6.47 4.96
CA PRO A 158 -20.64 -5.99 3.93
C PRO A 158 -20.75 -4.45 3.86
N ARG A 159 -20.55 -3.77 5.00
CA ARG A 159 -20.45 -2.29 5.03
C ARG A 159 -19.07 -1.85 4.52
N SER A 160 -19.04 -1.05 3.46
CA SER A 160 -17.80 -0.61 2.79
C SER A 160 -16.85 0.17 3.70
N GLY A 161 -17.37 1.05 4.58
CA GLY A 161 -16.53 1.79 5.53
C GLY A 161 -15.81 0.88 6.54
N GLU A 162 -16.48 -0.17 7.02
CA GLU A 162 -15.86 -1.18 7.89
C GLU A 162 -14.87 -2.05 7.13
N ALA A 163 -15.19 -2.44 5.89
CA ALA A 163 -14.26 -3.17 5.03
C ALA A 163 -12.97 -2.38 4.83
N MET A 164 -13.08 -1.10 4.45
CA MET A 164 -11.95 -0.18 4.30
C MET A 164 -11.14 -0.04 5.59
N GLY A 165 -11.78 0.14 6.74
CA GLY A 165 -11.11 0.18 8.04
C GLY A 165 -10.30 -1.10 8.30
N ARG A 166 -10.98 -2.24 8.22
CA ARG A 166 -10.40 -3.58 8.40
C ARG A 166 -9.20 -3.85 7.50
N THR A 167 -9.30 -3.53 6.20
CA THR A 167 -8.21 -3.77 5.26
C THR A 167 -7.00 -2.87 5.50
N ASN A 168 -7.20 -1.65 6.01
CA ASN A 168 -6.08 -0.79 6.41
C ASN A 168 -5.45 -1.26 7.72
N ASP A 169 -6.26 -1.67 8.71
CA ASP A 169 -5.79 -2.22 9.99
C ASP A 169 -4.90 -3.45 9.79
N ALA A 170 -5.19 -4.26 8.77
CA ALA A 170 -4.34 -5.37 8.35
C ALA A 170 -2.87 -4.96 8.15
N ILE A 171 -2.66 -3.81 7.48
CA ILE A 171 -1.33 -3.28 7.17
C ILE A 171 -0.76 -2.58 8.40
N LEU A 172 -1.55 -1.69 9.01
CA LEU A 172 -1.14 -0.81 10.10
C LEU A 172 -0.74 -1.57 11.36
N TYR A 173 -1.42 -2.69 11.66
CA TYR A 173 -1.25 -3.43 12.91
C TYR A 173 -0.78 -4.88 12.72
N GLY A 174 -0.97 -5.47 11.52
CA GLY A 174 -0.58 -6.85 11.21
C GLY A 174 0.49 -7.00 10.14
N GLY A 175 0.90 -5.90 9.52
CA GLY A 175 1.78 -5.90 8.37
C GLY A 175 3.26 -5.91 8.73
N ASN A 176 4.03 -6.79 8.09
CA ASN A 176 5.49 -6.85 8.20
C ASN A 176 6.12 -6.62 6.83
N ALA A 177 7.05 -5.68 6.73
CA ALA A 177 7.79 -5.43 5.50
C ALA A 177 9.29 -5.36 5.74
N ASN A 178 10.05 -5.97 4.84
CA ASN A 178 11.49 -6.11 4.92
C ASN A 178 12.13 -5.64 3.61
N TYR A 179 13.26 -4.96 3.72
CA TYR A 179 13.95 -4.37 2.59
C TYR A 179 15.45 -4.64 2.69
N ILE A 180 16.06 -4.95 1.56
CA ILE A 180 17.51 -4.99 1.41
C ILE A 180 17.91 -3.74 0.63
N VAL A 181 18.78 -2.93 1.24
CA VAL A 181 19.10 -1.57 0.75
C VAL A 181 20.61 -1.41 0.61
N SER A 182 21.05 -0.65 -0.38
CA SER A 182 22.44 -0.19 -0.50
C SER A 182 22.52 1.28 -0.12
N HIS A 183 22.99 1.60 1.10
CA HIS A 183 23.03 2.96 1.63
C HIS A 183 24.38 3.26 2.29
N ASP A 184 24.91 4.48 2.12
CA ASP A 184 26.24 4.86 2.63
C ASP A 184 26.25 5.27 4.10
N ASP A 185 25.09 5.65 4.64
CA ASP A 185 24.94 6.18 6.00
C ASP A 185 24.00 5.30 6.82
N ASP A 186 24.56 4.56 7.77
CA ASP A 186 23.81 3.68 8.68
C ASP A 186 22.99 4.46 9.72
N GLU A 187 23.51 5.58 10.22
CA GLU A 187 22.83 6.38 11.25
C GLU A 187 21.55 7.00 10.65
N LYS A 188 21.67 7.57 9.45
CA LYS A 188 20.52 8.08 8.69
C LYS A 188 19.49 6.97 8.41
N LEU A 189 19.97 5.78 8.05
CA LEU A 189 19.08 4.65 7.77
C LEU A 189 18.34 4.21 9.04
N GLU A 190 19.02 4.17 10.19
CA GLU A 190 18.41 3.86 11.47
C GLU A 190 17.33 4.89 11.86
N GLU A 191 17.59 6.19 11.67
CA GLU A 191 16.59 7.25 11.88
C GLU A 191 15.34 7.05 11.02
N ILE A 192 15.54 6.78 9.72
CA ILE A 192 14.44 6.52 8.78
C ILE A 192 13.63 5.31 9.26
N VAL A 193 14.29 4.21 9.63
CA VAL A 193 13.61 2.99 10.08
C VAL A 193 12.81 3.23 11.35
N LYS A 194 13.32 3.98 12.33
CA LYS A 194 12.58 4.33 13.56
C LYS A 194 11.26 5.07 13.27
N GLN A 195 11.20 5.85 12.19
CA GLN A 195 10.03 6.62 11.78
C GLN A 195 9.11 5.89 10.78
N ALA A 196 9.55 4.74 10.26
CA ALA A 196 8.85 4.01 9.21
C ALA A 196 7.54 3.33 9.65
N PRO A 197 7.41 2.73 10.84
CA PRO A 197 6.17 2.07 11.24
C PRO A 197 4.96 3.01 11.30
N SER A 198 3.75 2.46 11.11
CA SER A 198 2.46 3.18 11.24
C SER A 198 2.35 3.95 12.56
N THR A 199 2.82 3.34 13.65
CA THR A 199 2.80 3.87 15.02
C THR A 199 3.65 5.12 15.21
N SER A 200 4.60 5.38 14.31
CA SER A 200 5.46 6.57 14.36
C SER A 200 4.86 7.76 13.62
N SER A 201 3.71 7.60 12.94
CA SER A 201 3.02 8.73 12.32
C SER A 201 2.38 9.63 13.36
N LYS A 202 2.42 10.95 13.11
CA LYS A 202 1.86 11.95 14.02
C LYS A 202 0.36 11.73 14.25
N MET A 203 -0.39 11.46 13.18
CA MET A 203 -1.83 11.18 13.28
C MET A 203 -2.14 9.95 14.14
N MET A 204 -1.35 8.87 14.04
CA MET A 204 -1.53 7.70 14.90
C MET A 204 -1.22 8.01 16.36
N GLN A 205 -0.20 8.84 16.63
CA GLN A 205 0.16 9.26 17.98
C GLN A 205 -0.94 10.12 18.60
N GLU A 206 -1.43 11.12 17.88
CA GLU A 206 -2.53 11.99 18.33
C GLU A 206 -3.82 11.18 18.57
N ALA A 207 -4.19 10.30 17.63
CA ALA A 207 -5.36 9.46 17.78
C ALA A 207 -5.23 8.47 18.96
N ARG A 208 -4.02 7.94 19.20
CA ARG A 208 -3.73 7.11 20.37
C ARG A 208 -3.87 7.87 21.68
N GLU A 209 -3.38 9.10 21.74
CA GLU A 209 -3.49 9.94 22.94
C GLU A 209 -4.96 10.21 23.30
N LEU A 210 -5.80 10.48 22.29
CA LEU A 210 -7.24 10.69 22.46
C LEU A 210 -7.96 9.40 22.88
N ALA A 211 -7.67 8.28 22.23
CA ALA A 211 -8.35 7.00 22.47
C ALA A 211 -7.77 6.20 23.65
N GLN A 212 -6.63 6.61 24.22
CA GLN A 212 -5.83 5.90 25.23
C GLN A 212 -5.35 4.49 24.82
N LYS A 213 -5.54 4.13 23.55
CA LYS A 213 -5.10 2.90 22.88
C LYS A 213 -4.87 3.21 21.41
N ASN A 214 -4.20 2.33 20.66
CA ASN A 214 -4.21 2.45 19.21
C ASN A 214 -5.67 2.31 18.71
N PRO A 215 -6.22 3.29 17.97
CA PRO A 215 -7.58 3.23 17.48
C PRO A 215 -7.65 2.48 16.15
N ARG A 216 -8.79 1.92 15.79
CA ARG A 216 -9.01 1.32 14.46
C ARG A 216 -8.94 2.41 13.39
N PHE A 217 -8.53 2.08 12.17
CA PHE A 217 -8.48 3.06 11.08
C PHE A 217 -9.84 3.71 10.81
N LEU A 218 -10.95 2.97 10.97
CA LEU A 218 -12.29 3.53 10.84
C LEU A 218 -12.57 4.65 11.86
N GLU A 219 -12.04 4.55 13.07
CA GLU A 219 -12.20 5.56 14.12
C GLU A 219 -11.40 6.81 13.77
N ILE A 220 -10.14 6.65 13.35
CA ILE A 220 -9.30 7.74 12.83
C ILE A 220 -9.99 8.44 11.65
N PHE A 221 -10.54 7.65 10.73
CA PHE A 221 -11.24 8.18 9.56
C PHE A 221 -12.52 8.93 9.92
N LYS A 222 -13.24 8.46 10.94
CA LYS A 222 -14.42 9.14 11.49
C LYS A 222 -14.03 10.47 12.16
N GLU A 223 -12.95 10.51 12.94
CA GLU A 223 -12.43 11.73 13.57
C GLU A 223 -11.98 12.77 12.52
N ALA A 224 -11.42 12.30 11.41
CA ALA A 224 -11.14 13.12 10.24
C ALA A 224 -12.40 13.56 9.47
N GLY A 225 -13.61 13.20 9.92
CA GLY A 225 -14.86 13.55 9.27
C GLY A 225 -15.08 12.84 7.93
N PHE A 226 -14.56 11.62 7.80
CA PHE A 226 -14.60 10.80 6.58
C PHE A 226 -13.94 11.48 5.37
N ASP A 227 -12.91 12.29 5.62
CA ASP A 227 -12.18 13.03 4.60
C ASP A 227 -10.72 12.56 4.50
N PHE A 228 -10.40 11.83 3.42
CA PHE A 228 -9.05 11.33 3.16
C PHE A 228 -8.01 12.45 2.99
N TYR A 229 -8.41 13.67 2.63
CA TYR A 229 -7.46 14.80 2.56
C TYR A 229 -6.96 15.25 3.94
N LYS A 230 -7.71 14.94 5.00
CA LYS A 230 -7.31 15.22 6.38
C LYS A 230 -6.48 14.10 6.98
N ILE A 231 -6.44 12.92 6.35
CA ILE A 231 -5.61 11.80 6.80
C ILE A 231 -4.15 12.08 6.41
N ASP A 232 -3.25 12.03 7.38
CA ASP A 232 -1.81 12.11 7.11
C ASP A 232 -1.41 10.88 6.29
N PRO A 233 -0.92 11.02 5.04
CA PRO A 233 -0.57 9.85 4.24
C PRO A 233 0.59 9.03 4.82
N ASN A 234 1.31 9.56 5.82
CA ASN A 234 2.34 8.84 6.55
C ASN A 234 1.80 7.78 7.52
N ILE A 235 0.49 7.72 7.75
CA ILE A 235 -0.16 6.67 8.56
C ILE A 235 -0.19 5.33 7.84
N PHE A 236 -0.25 5.35 6.50
CA PHE A 236 -0.30 4.16 5.65
C PHE A 236 1.09 3.53 5.57
N ALA A 237 1.42 2.77 6.61
CA ALA A 237 2.71 2.11 6.75
C ALA A 237 2.53 0.76 7.45
N PRO A 238 3.50 -0.16 7.29
CA PRO A 238 3.51 -1.44 8.00
C PRO A 238 3.56 -1.27 9.53
N ALA A 239 3.07 -2.27 10.24
CA ALA A 239 3.26 -2.39 11.69
C ALA A 239 4.73 -2.61 12.06
N ILE A 240 5.46 -3.39 11.25
CA ILE A 240 6.88 -3.68 11.41
C ILE A 240 7.63 -3.40 10.12
N VAL A 241 8.75 -2.69 10.23
CA VAL A 241 9.69 -2.46 9.13
C VAL A 241 11.08 -2.93 9.53
N SER A 242 11.72 -3.74 8.67
CA SER A 242 13.12 -4.12 8.80
C SER A 242 13.91 -3.73 7.56
N ILE A 243 15.12 -3.20 7.74
CA ILE A 243 16.05 -2.91 6.64
C ILE A 243 17.39 -3.56 6.93
N ASN A 244 17.90 -4.34 5.97
CA ASN A 244 19.29 -4.79 5.95
C ASN A 244 20.10 -3.92 4.98
N ASN A 245 21.23 -3.37 5.44
CA ASN A 245 22.14 -2.60 4.61
C ASN A 245 23.21 -3.52 4.00
N LEU A 246 23.20 -3.67 2.68
CA LEU A 246 24.17 -4.49 1.94
C LEU A 246 25.61 -4.01 2.09
N LYS A 247 25.83 -2.70 2.29
CA LYS A 247 27.17 -2.14 2.35
C LYS A 247 27.87 -2.45 3.67
N THR A 248 27.12 -2.53 4.78
CA THR A 248 27.66 -2.64 6.14
C THR A 248 27.29 -3.95 6.84
N GLY A 249 26.31 -4.69 6.32
CA GLY A 249 25.76 -5.89 6.93
C GLY A 249 24.84 -5.64 8.12
N LYS A 250 24.64 -4.39 8.55
CA LYS A 250 23.76 -4.06 9.67
C LYS A 250 22.30 -4.21 9.30
N THR A 251 21.49 -4.57 10.30
CA THR A 251 20.04 -4.68 10.18
C THR A 251 19.37 -3.78 11.21
N PHE A 252 18.46 -2.94 10.73
CA PHE A 252 17.65 -2.03 11.52
C PHE A 252 16.21 -2.51 11.49
N ARG A 253 15.53 -2.46 12.64
CA ARG A 253 14.15 -2.90 12.76
C ARG A 253 13.38 -1.98 13.70
N ALA A 254 12.15 -1.63 13.32
CA ALA A 254 11.26 -0.84 14.16
C ALA A 254 9.81 -1.31 14.02
N GLY A 255 9.00 -0.93 15.02
CA GLY A 255 7.58 -1.25 15.08
C GLY A 255 7.29 -2.63 15.68
N ASN A 256 6.00 -2.86 15.93
CA ASN A 256 5.47 -4.08 16.53
C ASN A 256 4.06 -4.30 15.98
N PHE A 257 3.60 -5.56 15.99
CA PHE A 257 2.19 -5.84 15.74
C PHE A 257 1.32 -5.33 16.89
N ASP A 258 0.08 -4.97 16.58
CA ASP A 258 -0.96 -4.67 17.57
C ASP A 258 -2.12 -5.67 17.42
N ILE A 259 -1.93 -6.84 18.03
CA ILE A 259 -2.90 -7.94 17.95
C ILE A 259 -4.24 -7.57 18.61
N PRO A 260 -4.29 -6.88 19.77
CA PRO A 260 -5.55 -6.42 20.34
C PRO A 260 -6.41 -5.58 19.37
N VAL A 261 -5.82 -4.60 18.69
CA VAL A 261 -6.57 -3.78 17.72
C VAL A 261 -7.00 -4.61 16.50
N MET A 262 -6.15 -5.53 16.03
CA MET A 262 -6.56 -6.43 14.96
C MET A 262 -7.75 -7.30 15.35
N LYS A 263 -7.74 -7.91 16.54
CA LYS A 263 -8.87 -8.71 17.06
C LYS A 263 -10.14 -7.87 17.15
N GLU A 264 -10.05 -6.66 17.68
CA GLU A 264 -11.17 -5.72 17.71
C GLU A 264 -11.72 -5.43 16.30
N SER A 265 -10.84 -5.20 15.32
CA SER A 265 -11.25 -5.02 13.93
C SER A 265 -11.90 -6.25 13.32
N LEU A 266 -11.50 -7.44 13.74
CA LEU A 266 -12.13 -8.71 13.37
C LEU A 266 -13.48 -8.92 14.05
N GLY A 267 -13.72 -8.27 15.19
CA GLY A 267 -14.83 -8.55 16.10
C GLY A 267 -14.58 -9.77 17.00
N LEU A 268 -13.31 -10.02 17.33
CA LEU A 268 -12.82 -11.08 18.22
C LEU A 268 -12.40 -10.52 19.57
#